data_AF-A0A402CBM2-F1
#
_entry.id   AF-A0A402CBM2-F1
#
_cell.length_a   1.000
_cell.length_b   1.000
_cell.length_c   1.000
_cell.angle_alpha   90.00
_cell.angle_beta   90.00
_cell.angle_gamma   90.00
#
_symmetry.space_group_name_H-M   'P 1'
#
loop_
_entity.id
_entity.type
_entity.pdbx_description
1 polymer ?
#
loop_
_entity_poly.entity_id
_entity_poly.type
_entity_poly.pdbx_seq_one_letter_code
_entity_poly.pdbx_strand_id
1 'polypeptide(L)'
;MRISADQRTQNENRIRAAIDRLLRGEIPPGGGCDIKTLAAAAGVDRTAFYGSRPYAHLRAEFEHRLAQLQNNGETPDPKTAQIERLKTEIDNLKDRLNQAYSTIEELTDFRSRALARLAAQHEEILRLRAATDPNANVTQLPTTRQKIIGPC
;
A
#
# COMPACT_ATOMS: atom_id res chain seq x y z
N MET A 1 -7.44 -32.96 42.79
CA MET A 1 -6.25 -32.34 43.41
C MET A 1 -6.70 -31.10 44.18
N ARG A 2 -6.74 -31.15 45.52
CA ARG A 2 -7.10 -29.99 46.35
C ARG A 2 -5.83 -29.17 46.57
N ILE A 3 -5.78 -28.00 45.95
CA ILE A 3 -4.70 -27.02 46.11
C ILE A 3 -4.90 -26.35 47.48
N SER A 4 -3.84 -26.16 48.28
CA SER A 4 -3.97 -25.43 49.55
C SER A 4 -4.34 -23.96 49.29
N ALA A 5 -4.91 -23.28 50.30
CA ALA A 5 -5.22 -21.86 50.21
C ALA A 5 -3.97 -21.03 49.87
N ASP A 6 -2.85 -21.34 50.53
CA ASP A 6 -1.56 -20.66 50.29
C ASP A 6 -1.04 -20.87 48.87
N GLN A 7 -1.14 -22.10 48.35
CA GLN A 7 -0.71 -22.42 46.99
C GLN A 7 -1.63 -21.76 45.95
N ARG A 8 -2.92 -21.59 46.25
CA ARG A 8 -3.85 -20.83 45.41
C ARG A 8 -3.43 -19.35 45.36
N THR A 9 -3.19 -18.72 46.51
CA THR A 9 -2.75 -17.32 46.59
C THR A 9 -1.42 -17.12 45.86
N GLN A 10 -0.45 -18.04 46.02
CA GLN A 10 0.82 -17.98 45.31
C GLN A 10 0.64 -18.04 43.79
N ASN A 11 -0.23 -18.94 43.30
CA ASN A 11 -0.54 -19.04 41.88
C ASN A 11 -1.24 -17.78 41.35
N GLU A 12 -2.19 -17.22 42.09
CA GLU A 12 -2.84 -15.97 41.69
C GLU A 12 -1.84 -14.81 41.58
N ASN A 13 -0.92 -14.70 42.53
CA ASN A 13 0.13 -13.68 42.49
C ASN A 13 1.05 -13.85 41.27
N ARG A 14 1.43 -15.09 40.94
CA ARG A 14 2.20 -15.40 39.72
C ARG A 14 1.43 -15.05 38.45
N ILE A 15 0.13 -15.34 38.41
CA ILE A 15 -0.74 -15.01 37.27
C ILE A 15 -0.84 -13.49 37.11
N ARG A 16 -1.12 -12.73 38.17
CA ARG A 16 -1.19 -11.25 38.10
C ARG A 16 0.14 -10.64 37.64
N ALA A 17 1.27 -11.13 38.16
CA ALA A 17 2.59 -10.70 37.70
C ALA A 17 2.87 -11.07 36.22
N ALA A 18 2.31 -12.17 35.72
CA ALA A 18 2.40 -12.52 34.31
C ALA A 18 1.48 -11.64 33.44
N ILE A 19 0.27 -11.31 33.92
CA ILE A 19 -0.64 -10.34 33.29
C ILE A 19 0.08 -9.00 33.08
N ASP A 20 0.68 -8.44 34.13
CA ASP A 20 1.33 -7.12 34.04
C ASP A 20 2.50 -7.11 33.04
N ARG A 21 3.29 -8.19 32.99
CA ARG A 21 4.39 -8.32 32.02
C ARG A 21 3.88 -8.39 30.58
N LEU A 22 2.87 -9.23 30.32
CA LEU A 22 2.31 -9.37 28.97
C LEU A 22 1.67 -8.06 28.50
N LEU A 23 0.95 -7.35 29.37
CA LEU A 23 0.32 -6.08 29.03
C LEU A 23 1.33 -4.95 28.81
N ARG A 24 2.55 -5.05 29.35
CA ARG A 24 3.67 -4.15 29.02
C ARG A 24 4.39 -4.51 27.71
N GLY A 25 3.99 -5.59 27.05
CA GLY A 25 4.63 -6.09 25.85
C GLY A 25 5.89 -6.93 26.10
N GLU A 26 6.14 -7.36 27.33
CA GLU A 26 7.19 -8.34 27.66
C GLU A 26 6.73 -9.76 27.27
N ILE A 27 6.56 -9.97 25.97
CA ILE A 27 6.04 -11.22 25.40
C ILE A 27 7.19 -12.23 25.24
N PRO A 28 7.10 -13.44 25.81
CA PRO A 28 8.07 -14.51 25.58
C PRO A 28 8.24 -14.85 24.09
N PRO A 29 9.43 -15.29 23.65
CA PRO A 29 9.67 -15.65 22.26
C PRO A 29 8.72 -16.76 21.81
N GLY A 30 8.12 -16.61 20.63
CA GLY A 30 7.13 -17.55 20.09
C GLY A 30 5.72 -17.43 20.70
N GLY A 31 5.54 -16.63 21.76
CA GLY A 31 4.23 -16.31 22.35
C GLY A 31 3.55 -15.10 21.71
N GLY A 32 2.40 -14.74 22.30
CA GLY A 32 1.62 -13.53 22.01
C GLY A 32 0.99 -12.99 23.30
N CYS A 33 0.29 -11.87 23.22
CA CYS A 33 -0.47 -11.32 24.35
C CYS A 33 -1.81 -12.08 24.53
N ASP A 34 -1.75 -13.39 24.80
CA ASP A 34 -2.90 -14.28 24.86
C ASP A 34 -2.95 -15.17 26.13
N ILE A 35 -4.09 -15.81 26.37
CA ILE A 35 -4.31 -16.70 27.54
C ILE A 35 -3.37 -17.91 27.53
N LYS A 36 -2.96 -18.38 26.35
CA LYS A 36 -2.04 -19.51 26.23
C LYS A 36 -0.66 -19.15 26.77
N THR A 37 -0.15 -17.98 26.39
CA THR A 37 1.13 -17.43 26.85
C THR A 37 1.06 -17.05 28.32
N LEU A 38 -0.08 -16.50 28.78
CA LEU A 38 -0.33 -16.23 30.20
C LEU A 38 -0.22 -17.50 31.06
N ALA A 39 -0.87 -18.59 30.64
CA ALA A 39 -0.83 -19.86 31.34
C ALA A 39 0.60 -20.43 31.43
N ALA A 40 1.32 -20.42 30.30
CA ALA A 40 2.73 -20.85 30.25
C ALA A 40 3.63 -19.99 31.16
N ALA A 41 3.49 -18.66 31.11
CA ALA A 41 4.28 -17.73 31.92
C ALA A 41 3.97 -17.83 33.42
N ALA A 42 2.72 -18.12 33.79
CA ALA A 42 2.32 -18.35 35.16
C ALA A 42 2.74 -19.74 35.69
N GLY A 43 2.99 -20.71 34.79
CA GLY A 43 3.27 -22.10 35.15
C GLY A 43 2.01 -22.87 35.58
N VAL A 44 0.86 -22.52 35.02
CA VAL A 44 -0.45 -23.11 35.36
C VAL A 44 -1.08 -23.71 34.10
N ASP A 45 -1.84 -24.79 34.27
CA ASP A 45 -2.58 -25.39 33.16
C ASP A 45 -3.60 -24.41 32.56
N ARG A 46 -3.63 -24.30 31.22
CA ARG A 46 -4.49 -23.37 30.50
C ARG A 46 -5.98 -23.57 30.84
N THR A 47 -6.42 -24.79 31.12
CA THR A 47 -7.83 -25.07 31.44
C THR A 47 -8.27 -24.43 32.75
N ALA A 48 -7.34 -24.07 33.64
CA ALA A 48 -7.64 -23.44 34.93
C ALA A 48 -8.27 -22.02 34.80
N PHE A 49 -8.23 -21.44 33.60
CA PHE A 49 -8.82 -20.14 33.25
C PHE A 49 -10.23 -20.23 32.67
N TYR A 50 -10.81 -21.41 32.48
CA TYR A 50 -12.08 -21.59 31.75
C TYR A 50 -13.20 -22.15 32.64
N GLY A 51 -14.45 -21.77 32.35
CA GLY A 51 -15.62 -22.26 33.08
C GLY A 51 -15.61 -21.85 34.56
N SER A 52 -15.99 -22.76 35.45
CA SER A 52 -16.02 -22.53 36.91
C SER A 52 -14.69 -22.81 37.62
N ARG A 53 -13.58 -22.79 36.88
CA ARG A 53 -12.24 -23.10 37.39
C ARG A 53 -11.67 -21.94 38.23
N PRO A 54 -10.70 -22.22 39.12
CA PRO A 54 -10.29 -21.29 40.17
C PRO A 54 -9.76 -19.94 39.67
N TYR A 55 -9.24 -19.85 38.44
CA TYR A 55 -8.63 -18.64 37.89
C TYR A 55 -9.41 -18.02 36.72
N ALA A 56 -10.67 -18.41 36.53
CA ALA A 56 -11.52 -17.83 35.48
C ALA A 56 -11.68 -16.30 35.59
N HIS A 57 -11.72 -15.78 36.83
CA HIS A 57 -11.80 -14.34 37.09
C HIS A 57 -10.53 -13.58 36.64
N LEU A 58 -9.34 -14.19 36.75
CA LEU A 58 -8.09 -13.58 36.30
C LEU A 58 -7.99 -13.52 34.78
N ARG A 59 -8.61 -14.48 34.07
CA ARG A 59 -8.78 -14.38 32.63
C ARG A 59 -9.64 -13.17 32.26
N ALA A 60 -10.79 -13.00 32.92
CA ALA A 60 -11.68 -11.88 32.66
C ALA A 60 -10.99 -10.54 32.93
N GLU A 61 -10.19 -10.45 34.01
CA GLU A 61 -9.36 -9.27 34.31
C GLU A 61 -8.36 -8.99 33.19
N PHE A 62 -7.61 -10.01 32.74
CA PHE A 62 -6.65 -9.87 31.66
C PHE A 62 -7.30 -9.40 30.36
N GLU A 63 -8.41 -10.03 29.94
CA GLU A 63 -9.14 -9.68 28.72
C GLU A 63 -9.70 -8.26 28.80
N HIS A 64 -10.22 -7.86 29.97
CA HIS A 64 -10.72 -6.51 30.17
C HIS A 64 -9.61 -5.46 30.06
N ARG A 65 -8.46 -5.69 30.71
CA ARG A 65 -7.31 -4.78 30.65
C ARG A 65 -6.72 -4.72 29.24
N LEU A 66 -6.62 -5.86 28.55
CA LEU A 66 -6.16 -5.90 27.16
C LEU A 66 -7.09 -5.10 26.23
N ALA A 67 -8.41 -5.25 26.40
CA ALA A 67 -9.39 -4.49 25.63
C ALA A 67 -9.30 -2.98 25.91
N GLN A 68 -9.06 -2.57 27.15
CA GLN A 68 -8.83 -1.15 27.48
C GLN A 68 -7.59 -0.58 26.77
N LEU A 69 -6.47 -1.32 26.76
CA LEU A 69 -5.26 -0.89 26.05
C LEU A 69 -5.51 -0.75 24.55
N GLN A 70 -6.18 -1.74 23.95
CA GLN A 70 -6.54 -1.70 22.52
C GLN A 70 -7.46 -0.52 22.20
N ASN A 71 -8.45 -0.24 23.04
CA ASN A 71 -9.33 0.93 22.88
C ASN A 71 -8.58 2.26 22.99
N ASN A 72 -7.48 2.29 23.74
CA ASN A 72 -6.57 3.45 23.85
C ASN A 72 -5.56 3.51 22.69
N GLY A 73 -5.60 2.58 21.73
CA GLY A 73 -4.68 2.50 20.60
C GLY A 73 -3.33 1.86 20.93
N GLU A 74 -3.20 1.21 22.09
CA GLU A 74 -2.01 0.44 22.44
C GLU A 74 -2.15 -1.01 21.98
N THR A 75 -1.12 -1.52 21.30
CA THR A 75 -1.03 -2.92 20.87
C THR A 75 0.14 -3.58 21.62
N PRO A 76 -0.10 -4.19 22.80
CA PRO A 76 0.97 -4.76 23.63
C PRO A 76 1.76 -5.87 22.93
N ASP A 77 1.12 -6.60 22.01
CA ASP A 77 1.79 -7.63 21.23
C ASP A 77 2.63 -6.97 20.11
N PRO A 78 3.97 -7.04 20.17
CA PRO A 78 4.84 -6.39 19.20
C PRO A 78 4.65 -6.98 17.79
N LYS A 79 4.28 -8.25 17.66
CA LYS A 79 4.02 -8.87 16.35
C LYS A 79 2.76 -8.30 15.74
N THR A 80 1.69 -8.18 16.53
CA THR A 80 0.44 -7.58 16.07
C THR A 80 0.66 -6.12 15.67
N ALA A 81 1.38 -5.35 16.49
CA ALA A 81 1.75 -3.97 16.17
C ALA A 81 2.56 -3.88 14.87
N GLN A 82 3.50 -4.81 14.65
CA GLN A 82 4.26 -4.88 13.41
C GLN A 82 3.39 -5.23 12.20
N ILE A 83 2.47 -6.19 12.34
CA ILE A 83 1.52 -6.55 11.28
C ILE A 83 0.64 -5.37 10.89
N GLU A 84 0.13 -4.62 11.86
CA GLU A 84 -0.69 -3.43 11.62
C GLU A 84 0.10 -2.35 10.86
N ARG A 85 1.32 -2.05 11.31
CA ARG A 85 2.23 -1.11 10.61
C ARG A 85 2.51 -1.55 9.18
N LEU A 86 2.83 -2.83 8.96
CA LEU A 86 3.11 -3.36 7.63
C LEU A 86 1.88 -3.31 6.73
N LYS A 87 0.68 -3.55 7.25
CA LYS A 87 -0.57 -3.38 6.48
C LYS A 87 -0.75 -1.93 6.04
N THR A 88 -0.58 -0.98 6.94
CA THR A 88 -0.66 0.45 6.61
C THR A 88 0.37 0.85 5.56
N GLU A 89 1.61 0.33 5.66
CA GLU A 89 2.65 0.59 4.68
C GLU A 89 2.32 -0.01 3.31
N ILE A 90 1.82 -1.25 3.27
CA ILE A 90 1.37 -1.90 2.04
C ILE A 90 0.25 -1.10 1.37
N ASP A 91 -0.72 -0.61 2.13
CA ASP A 91 -1.84 0.16 1.58
C ASP A 91 -1.36 1.50 1.01
N ASN A 92 -0.47 2.21 1.72
CA ASN A 92 0.17 3.43 1.21
C ASN A 92 0.96 3.17 -0.08
N LEU A 93 1.74 2.09 -0.12
CA LEU A 93 2.52 1.72 -1.31
C LEU A 93 1.61 1.41 -2.51
N LYS A 94 0.48 0.73 -2.29
CA LYS A 94 -0.52 0.48 -3.34
C LYS A 94 -1.12 1.78 -3.86
N ASP A 95 -1.48 2.70 -2.97
CA ASP A 95 -2.05 3.99 -3.36
C ASP A 95 -1.06 4.81 -4.21
N ARG A 96 0.20 4.88 -3.79
CA ARG A 96 1.27 5.54 -4.54
C ARG A 96 1.51 4.91 -5.90
N LEU A 97 1.46 3.58 -5.98
CA LEU A 97 1.65 2.83 -7.22
C LEU A 97 0.47 3.05 -8.18
N ASN A 98 -0.76 3.10 -7.68
CA ASN A 98 -1.94 3.44 -8.48
C ASN A 98 -1.86 4.88 -9.02
N GLN A 99 -1.45 5.84 -8.19
CA GLN A 99 -1.22 7.23 -8.62
C GLN A 99 -0.14 7.33 -9.70
N ALA A 100 0.97 6.59 -9.53
CA ALA A 100 2.04 6.54 -10.52
C ALA A 100 1.56 5.97 -11.85
N TYR A 101 0.77 4.89 -11.85
CA TYR A 101 0.22 4.32 -13.08
C TYR A 101 -0.73 5.27 -13.79
N SER A 102 -1.65 5.90 -13.06
CA SER A 102 -2.55 6.92 -13.63
C SER A 102 -1.76 8.08 -14.24
N THR A 103 -0.71 8.57 -13.57
CA THR A 103 0.15 9.63 -14.10
C THR A 103 0.88 9.19 -15.38
N ILE A 104 1.39 7.96 -15.41
CA ILE A 104 2.06 7.40 -16.59
C ILE A 104 1.10 7.29 -17.77
N GLU A 105 -0.13 6.85 -17.53
CA GLU A 105 -1.18 6.76 -18.56
C GLU A 105 -1.48 8.13 -19.15
N GLU A 106 -1.75 9.13 -18.30
CA GLU A 106 -2.02 10.51 -18.73
C GLU A 106 -0.86 11.11 -19.55
N LEU A 107 0.37 10.93 -19.09
CA LEU A 107 1.56 11.43 -19.78
C LEU A 107 1.80 10.70 -21.12
N THR A 108 1.49 9.41 -21.19
CA THR A 108 1.59 8.62 -22.41
C THR A 108 0.56 9.07 -23.44
N ASP A 109 -0.68 9.30 -23.02
CA ASP A 109 -1.75 9.82 -23.86
C ASP A 109 -1.46 11.24 -24.34
N PHE A 110 -0.96 12.10 -23.45
CA PHE A 110 -0.53 13.45 -23.80
C PHE A 110 0.58 13.42 -24.84
N ARG A 111 1.63 12.63 -24.62
CA ARG A 111 2.75 12.47 -25.56
C ARG A 111 2.26 12.00 -26.93
N SER A 112 1.37 11.03 -26.96
CA SER A 112 0.82 10.47 -28.20
C SER A 112 0.06 11.53 -29.01
N ARG A 113 -0.81 12.31 -28.35
CA ARG A 113 -1.53 13.43 -28.99
C ARG A 113 -0.60 14.55 -29.46
N ALA A 114 0.42 14.90 -28.66
CA ALA A 114 1.38 15.93 -29.02
C ALA A 114 2.18 15.54 -30.28
N LEU A 115 2.64 14.29 -30.36
CA LEU A 115 3.35 13.78 -31.53
C LEU A 115 2.46 13.76 -32.78
N ALA A 116 1.21 13.30 -32.65
CA ALA A 116 0.26 13.32 -33.77
C ALA A 116 0.01 14.74 -34.30
N ARG A 117 -0.13 15.72 -33.39
CA ARG A 117 -0.30 17.14 -33.77
C ARG A 117 0.93 17.70 -34.47
N LEU A 118 2.13 17.42 -33.96
CA LEU A 118 3.38 17.86 -34.59
C LEU A 118 3.55 17.26 -35.99
N ALA A 119 3.23 15.97 -36.17
CA ALA A 119 3.25 15.32 -37.47
C ALA A 119 2.26 15.97 -38.45
N ALA A 120 1.01 16.19 -38.04
CA ALA A 120 0.01 16.84 -38.88
C ALA A 120 0.40 18.29 -39.25
N GLN A 121 0.97 19.03 -38.31
CA GLN A 121 1.47 20.38 -38.57
C GLN A 121 2.67 20.36 -39.54
N HIS A 122 3.55 19.38 -39.42
CA HIS A 122 4.68 19.23 -40.33
C HIS A 122 4.22 18.93 -41.76
N GLU A 123 3.28 18.00 -41.93
CA GLU A 123 2.67 17.68 -43.23
C GLU A 123 2.01 18.91 -43.87
N GLU A 124 1.27 19.69 -43.07
CA GLU A 124 0.63 20.91 -43.54
C GLU A 124 1.66 21.97 -44.00
N ILE A 125 2.76 22.15 -43.26
CA ILE A 125 3.85 23.04 -43.68
C ILE A 125 4.46 22.59 -44.99
N LEU A 126 4.69 21.28 -45.18
CA LEU A 126 5.20 20.75 -46.44
C LEU A 126 4.22 21.00 -47.60
N ARG A 127 2.93 20.78 -47.38
CA ARG A 127 1.87 21.05 -48.37
C ARG A 127 1.83 22.53 -48.76
N LEU A 128 1.84 23.44 -47.79
CA LEU A 128 1.83 24.88 -48.05
C LEU A 128 3.09 25.34 -48.79
N ARG A 129 4.27 24.81 -48.42
CA ARG A 129 5.53 25.11 -49.12
C ARG A 129 5.49 24.65 -50.58
N ALA A 130 4.97 23.46 -50.85
CA ALA A 130 4.82 22.94 -52.21
C ALA A 130 3.84 23.79 -53.04
N ALA A 131 2.72 24.22 -52.45
CA ALA A 131 1.73 25.06 -53.14
C ALA A 131 2.23 26.47 -53.47
N THR A 132 3.18 26.98 -52.67
CA THR A 132 3.75 28.34 -52.84
C THR A 132 5.00 28.32 -53.73
N ASP A 133 5.43 27.17 -54.24
CA ASP A 133 6.59 27.07 -55.14
C ASP A 133 6.30 27.82 -56.46
N PRO A 134 6.98 28.95 -56.73
CA PRO A 134 6.73 29.75 -57.92
C PRO A 134 7.05 28.98 -59.21
N ASN A 135 7.89 27.94 -59.17
CA ASN A 135 8.18 27.13 -60.35
C ASN A 135 7.06 26.16 -60.73
N ALA A 136 6.12 25.86 -59.83
CA ALA A 136 5.01 24.95 -60.11
C ALA A 136 3.82 25.64 -60.82
N ASN A 137 3.64 26.95 -60.63
CA ASN A 137 2.51 27.73 -61.17
C ASN A 137 2.86 28.61 -62.37
N VAL A 138 4.11 28.58 -62.85
CA VAL A 138 4.53 29.36 -64.03
C VAL A 138 4.44 28.49 -65.28
N THR A 139 3.31 28.61 -65.98
CA THR A 139 3.19 28.11 -67.35
C THR A 139 4.07 28.98 -68.26
N GLN A 140 5.21 28.46 -68.72
CA GLN A 140 5.98 29.17 -69.75
C GLN A 140 5.14 29.26 -71.03
N LEU A 141 4.83 30.49 -71.43
CA LEU A 141 4.19 30.78 -72.71
C LEU A 141 5.09 30.24 -73.83
N PRO A 142 4.56 29.45 -74.78
CA PRO A 142 5.36 28.92 -75.86
C PRO A 142 5.96 30.09 -76.65
N THR A 143 7.29 30.12 -76.71
CA THR A 143 8.02 31.09 -77.53
C THR A 143 7.53 30.92 -78.96
N THR A 144 6.85 31.93 -79.49
CA THR A 144 6.37 31.96 -80.87
C THR A 144 7.55 31.65 -81.79
N ARG A 145 7.53 30.48 -82.46
CA ARG A 145 8.45 30.18 -83.56
C ARG A 145 8.32 31.30 -84.57
N GLN A 146 9.30 32.20 -84.60
CA GLN A 146 9.47 33.12 -85.71
C GLN A 146 9.64 32.25 -86.95
N LYS A 147 8.56 32.18 -87.74
CA LYS A 147 8.57 31.60 -89.07
C LYS A 147 9.40 32.57 -89.91
N ILE A 148 10.69 32.28 -90.06
CA ILE A 148 11.54 32.97 -91.02
C ILE A 148 10.99 32.61 -92.40
N ILE A 149 10.22 33.53 -92.96
CA ILE A 149 9.82 33.53 -94.37
C ILE A 149 11.07 33.98 -95.15
N GLY A 150 11.45 33.21 -96.17
CA GLY A 150 12.74 33.28 -96.91
C GLY A 150 13.00 34.59 -97.68
N PRO A 151 13.97 34.60 -98.63
CA PRO A 151 13.65 34.02 -99.96
C PRO A 151 14.83 33.40 -100.75
N CYS A 152 14.42 32.55 -101.70
CA CYS A 152 15.05 32.10 -102.97
C CYS A 152 16.45 31.46 -102.95
#